data_AF-T0DTF3-F1
#
_entry.id   AF-T0DTF3-F1
#
_cell.length_a   1.000
_cell.length_b   1.000
_cell.length_c   1.000
_cell.angle_alpha   90.00
_cell.angle_beta   90.00
_cell.angle_gamma   90.00
#
_symmetry.space_group_name_H-M   'P 1'
#
loop_
_entity.id
_entity.type
_entity.pdbx_description
1 polymer ?
#
loop_
_entity_poly.entity_id
_entity_poly.type
_entity_poly.pdbx_seq_one_letter_code
_entity_poly.pdbx_strand_id
1 'polypeptide(L)'
;MRICIVLSLVPGLLLSGLPIVIPFIGFTIGAGIDLGSIFTAGLNGIILALFVVVIGAGFTFLADKYVLRRPGYAGAALASSSGNSIANPAVIASIDATYKPFVQTATAEIASAVVLTAIFVPFITAFVARKFGSGRNDGEHLPTIAEDAEVTR
;
A
#
# COMPACT_ATOMS: atom_id res chain seq x y z
N MET A 1 10.01 17.18 -28.75
CA MET A 1 11.37 16.72 -28.42
C MET A 1 11.84 17.07 -27.00
N ARG A 2 11.44 18.21 -26.39
CA ARG A 2 11.81 18.56 -25.00
C ARG A 2 11.01 17.84 -23.89
N ILE A 3 9.80 17.35 -24.17
CA ILE A 3 8.95 16.66 -23.18
C ILE A 3 9.41 15.21 -22.90
N CYS A 4 9.93 14.50 -23.90
CA CYS A 4 10.44 13.13 -23.71
C CYS A 4 11.72 13.08 -22.87
N ILE A 5 12.60 14.08 -22.96
CA ILE A 5 13.84 14.10 -22.17
C ILE A 5 13.51 14.27 -20.68
N VAL A 6 12.61 15.19 -20.32
CA VAL A 6 12.20 15.37 -18.90
C VAL A 6 11.47 14.14 -18.37
N LEU A 7 10.61 13.50 -19.18
CA LEU A 7 9.85 12.31 -18.78
C LEU A 7 10.72 11.05 -18.64
N SER A 8 11.86 10.95 -19.34
CA SER A 8 12.82 9.85 -19.22
C SER A 8 13.95 10.12 -18.21
N LEU A 9 14.24 11.38 -17.88
CA LEU A 9 15.26 11.77 -16.90
C LEU A 9 14.77 11.62 -15.45
N VAL A 10 13.50 11.91 -15.19
CA VAL A 10 12.88 11.82 -13.84
C VAL A 10 12.90 10.38 -13.29
N PRO A 11 12.54 9.33 -14.06
CA PRO A 11 12.70 7.96 -13.61
C PRO A 11 14.15 7.62 -13.25
N GLY A 12 15.14 7.96 -14.10
CA GLY A 12 16.55 7.60 -13.87
C GLY A 12 17.16 8.20 -12.60
N LEU A 13 16.80 9.44 -12.25
CA LEU A 13 17.27 10.08 -11.03
C LEU A 13 16.56 9.56 -9.77
N LEU A 14 15.28 9.18 -9.87
CA LEU A 14 14.50 8.72 -8.72
C LEU A 14 14.65 7.22 -8.45
N LEU A 15 14.78 6.39 -9.49
CA LEU A 15 14.89 4.93 -9.39
C LEU A 15 16.15 4.49 -8.63
N SER A 16 17.26 5.22 -8.74
CA SER A 16 18.53 4.90 -8.06
C SER A 16 18.46 5.05 -6.53
N GLY A 17 17.60 5.94 -6.02
CA GLY A 17 17.40 6.16 -4.58
C GLY A 17 16.30 5.31 -3.95
N LEU A 18 15.34 4.81 -4.75
CA LEU A 18 14.20 4.03 -4.27
C LEU A 18 14.57 2.80 -3.40
N PRO A 19 15.55 1.94 -3.76
CA PRO A 19 15.81 0.73 -2.98
C PRO A 19 16.33 1.03 -1.56
N ILE A 20 16.96 2.18 -1.34
CA ILE A 20 17.33 2.64 0.00
C ILE A 20 16.13 3.24 0.72
N VAL A 21 15.29 4.03 0.03
CA VAL A 21 14.18 4.78 0.66
C VAL A 21 13.01 3.88 1.09
N ILE A 22 12.70 2.82 0.33
CA ILE A 22 11.57 1.91 0.61
C ILE A 22 11.64 1.30 2.03
N PRO A 23 12.76 0.68 2.47
CA PRO A 23 12.84 0.14 3.83
C PRO A 23 12.81 1.23 4.91
N PHE A 24 13.36 2.42 4.66
CA PHE A 24 13.26 3.54 5.61
C PHE A 24 11.82 4.05 5.75
N ILE A 25 11.06 4.17 4.66
CA ILE A 25 9.64 4.55 4.74
C ILE A 25 8.82 3.48 5.48
N GLY A 26 9.09 2.19 5.22
CA GLY A 26 8.45 1.11 5.96
C GLY A 26 8.76 1.19 7.46
N PHE A 27 10.03 1.44 7.81
CA PHE A 27 10.45 1.58 9.20
C PHE A 27 9.86 2.81 9.89
N THR A 28 9.81 3.97 9.23
CA THR A 28 9.24 5.19 9.82
C THR A 28 7.72 5.09 10.02
N ILE A 29 7.00 4.45 9.09
CA ILE A 29 5.58 4.15 9.27
C ILE A 29 5.39 3.19 10.45
N GLY A 30 6.22 2.15 10.57
CA GLY A 30 6.16 1.22 11.70
C GLY A 30 6.49 1.87 13.04
N ALA A 31 7.56 2.65 13.11
CA ALA A 31 8.02 3.34 14.33
C ALA A 31 7.09 4.48 14.76
N GLY A 32 6.34 5.07 13.82
CA GLY A 32 5.36 6.11 14.10
C GLY A 32 4.03 5.60 14.69
N ILE A 33 3.81 4.28 14.71
CA ILE A 33 2.58 3.69 15.24
C ILE A 33 2.75 3.31 16.72
N ASP A 34 1.85 3.81 17.56
CA ASP A 34 1.82 3.53 18.99
C ASP A 34 1.16 2.16 19.30
N LEU A 35 1.94 1.20 19.80
CA LEU A 35 1.48 -0.17 20.07
C LEU A 35 0.41 -0.26 21.18
N GLY A 36 0.43 0.66 22.15
CA GLY A 36 -0.58 0.71 23.21
C GLY A 36 -1.95 1.09 22.65
N SER A 37 -1.94 1.99 21.67
CA SER A 37 -3.14 2.41 20.94
C SER A 37 -3.71 1.24 20.12
N ILE A 38 -2.87 0.45 19.44
CA ILE A 38 -3.31 -0.74 18.70
C ILE A 38 -4.00 -1.75 19.62
N PHE A 39 -3.45 -1.98 20.81
CA PHE A 39 -4.01 -2.94 21.76
C PHE A 39 -5.43 -2.53 22.21
N THR A 40 -5.66 -1.22 22.34
CA THR A 40 -6.96 -0.65 22.68
C THR A 40 -7.95 -0.72 21.52
N ALA A 41 -7.47 -0.56 20.28
CA ALA A 41 -8.28 -0.68 19.07
C ALA A 41 -8.76 -2.11 18.80
N GLY A 42 -7.94 -3.12 19.14
CA GLY A 42 -8.31 -4.53 19.21
C GLY A 42 -9.23 -5.01 18.08
N LEU A 43 -10.41 -5.49 18.48
CA LEU A 43 -11.40 -6.10 17.58
C LEU A 43 -11.94 -5.13 16.51
N ASN A 44 -12.14 -3.85 16.86
CA ASN A 44 -12.64 -2.85 15.91
C ASN A 44 -11.66 -2.64 14.76
N GLY A 45 -10.36 -2.60 15.06
CA GLY A 45 -9.30 -2.50 14.05
C GLY A 45 -9.30 -3.68 13.07
N ILE A 46 -9.55 -4.90 13.56
CA ILE A 46 -9.64 -6.11 12.73
C ILE A 46 -10.87 -6.05 11.81
N ILE A 47 -12.02 -5.66 12.35
CA ILE A 47 -13.25 -5.52 11.56
C ILE A 47 -13.07 -4.47 10.47
N LEU A 48 -12.46 -3.33 10.79
CA LEU A 48 -12.16 -2.27 9.82
C LEU A 48 -11.19 -2.76 8.74
N ALA A 49 -10.12 -3.48 9.11
CA ALA A 49 -9.18 -4.07 8.18
C ALA A 49 -9.85 -5.04 7.21
N LEU A 50 -10.74 -5.90 7.72
CA LEU A 50 -11.50 -6.84 6.91
C LEU A 50 -12.41 -6.10 5.92
N PHE A 51 -13.08 -5.03 6.38
CA PHE A 51 -13.92 -4.19 5.52
C PHE A 51 -13.12 -3.56 4.38
N VAL A 52 -11.94 -3.02 4.68
CA VAL A 52 -11.04 -2.43 3.69
C VAL A 52 -10.56 -3.48 2.69
N VAL A 53 -10.20 -4.68 3.14
CA VAL A 53 -9.76 -5.75 2.24
C VAL A 53 -10.91 -6.25 1.37
N VAL A 54 -12.09 -6.51 1.94
CA VAL A 54 -13.22 -7.06 1.17
C VAL A 54 -13.74 -6.05 0.15
N ILE A 55 -14.00 -4.81 0.57
CA ILE A 55 -14.53 -3.78 -0.32
C ILE A 55 -13.43 -3.25 -1.24
N GLY A 56 -12.27 -2.93 -0.70
CA GLY A 56 -11.11 -2.42 -1.45
C GLY A 56 -10.61 -3.44 -2.45
N ALA A 57 -10.21 -4.64 -1.99
CA ALA A 57 -9.72 -5.68 -2.91
C ALA A 57 -10.80 -6.16 -3.86
N GLY A 58 -12.06 -6.28 -3.40
CA GLY A 58 -13.16 -6.67 -4.27
C GLY A 58 -13.36 -5.69 -5.43
N PHE A 59 -13.37 -4.39 -5.13
CA PHE A 59 -13.58 -3.34 -6.13
C PHE A 59 -12.37 -3.18 -7.05
N THR A 60 -11.15 -3.16 -6.50
CA THR A 60 -9.92 -3.03 -7.30
C THR A 60 -9.65 -4.26 -8.14
N PHE A 61 -9.93 -5.47 -7.63
CA PHE A 61 -9.84 -6.71 -8.40
C PHE A 61 -10.84 -6.73 -9.56
N LEU A 62 -12.09 -6.32 -9.30
CA LEU A 62 -13.10 -6.27 -10.34
C LEU A 62 -12.75 -5.21 -11.39
N ALA A 63 -12.28 -4.03 -10.98
CA ALA A 63 -11.81 -3.00 -11.89
C ALA A 63 -10.61 -3.48 -12.74
N ASP A 64 -9.65 -4.18 -12.13
CA ASP A 64 -8.48 -4.72 -12.85
C ASP A 64 -8.88 -5.79 -13.88
N LYS A 65 -9.88 -6.63 -13.53
CA LYS A 65 -10.42 -7.66 -14.42
C LYS A 65 -11.26 -7.08 -15.56
N TYR A 66 -12.14 -6.13 -15.27
CA TYR A 66 -13.16 -5.65 -16.21
C TYR A 66 -12.68 -4.47 -17.06
N VAL A 67 -11.94 -3.53 -16.47
CA VAL A 67 -11.45 -2.31 -17.14
C VAL A 67 -10.08 -2.56 -17.75
N LEU A 68 -9.14 -3.10 -16.96
CA LEU A 68 -7.76 -3.32 -17.41
C LEU A 68 -7.56 -4.64 -18.16
N ARG A 69 -8.54 -5.57 -18.14
CA ARG A 69 -8.45 -6.91 -18.73
C ARG A 69 -7.20 -7.70 -18.29
N ARG A 70 -6.66 -7.40 -17.11
CA ARG A 70 -5.50 -8.08 -16.53
C ARG A 70 -5.95 -9.22 -15.59
N PRO A 71 -5.05 -10.12 -15.17
CA PRO A 71 -5.41 -11.29 -14.37
C PRO A 71 -5.96 -10.96 -12.97
N GLY A 72 -5.92 -9.70 -12.53
CA GLY A 72 -6.42 -9.25 -11.23
C GLY A 72 -5.34 -9.17 -10.14
N TYR A 73 -4.10 -9.59 -10.42
CA TYR A 73 -3.01 -9.58 -9.44
C TYR A 73 -2.60 -8.14 -9.05
N ALA A 74 -2.66 -7.20 -10.00
CA ALA A 74 -2.33 -5.80 -9.76
C ALA A 74 -3.43 -5.13 -8.92
N GLY A 75 -4.70 -5.42 -9.22
CA GLY A 75 -5.83 -4.98 -8.41
C GLY A 75 -5.78 -5.50 -6.97
N ALA A 76 -5.38 -6.75 -6.77
CA ALA A 76 -5.20 -7.34 -5.43
C ALA A 76 -4.05 -6.69 -4.64
N ALA A 77 -2.94 -6.34 -5.30
CA ALA A 77 -1.81 -5.65 -4.67
C ALA A 77 -2.16 -4.22 -4.21
N LEU A 78 -3.07 -3.55 -4.92
CA LEU A 78 -3.51 -2.19 -4.61
C LEU A 78 -4.51 -2.11 -3.45
N ALA A 79 -4.98 -3.24 -2.93
CA ALA A 79 -6.00 -3.29 -1.89
C ALA A 79 -5.51 -2.92 -0.48
N SER A 80 -4.24 -2.54 -0.33
CA SER A 80 -3.66 -2.17 0.96
C SER A 80 -4.05 -0.75 1.39
N SER A 81 -4.22 -0.56 2.69
CA SER A 81 -4.44 0.78 3.25
C SER A 81 -3.13 1.55 3.34
N SER A 82 -3.10 2.79 2.86
CA SER A 82 -1.92 3.66 2.96
C SER A 82 -1.75 4.19 4.38
N GLY A 83 -0.52 4.16 4.89
CA GLY A 83 -0.16 4.72 6.21
C GLY A 83 -0.42 6.22 6.35
N ASN A 84 -0.55 6.95 5.23
CA ASN A 84 -0.94 8.36 5.25
C ASN A 84 -2.34 8.59 5.85
N SER A 85 -3.21 7.57 5.80
CA SER A 85 -4.59 7.64 6.34
C SER A 85 -4.63 7.84 7.86
N ILE A 86 -3.54 7.50 8.56
CA ILE A 86 -3.39 7.63 10.03
C ILE A 86 -3.45 9.12 10.45
N ALA A 87 -3.05 10.05 9.56
CA ALA A 87 -3.07 11.49 9.84
C ALA A 87 -4.48 12.13 9.68
N ASN A 88 -5.40 11.47 8.99
CA ASN A 88 -6.71 12.06 8.65
C ASN A 88 -7.55 12.46 9.88
N PRO A 89 -7.65 11.67 10.97
CA PRO A 89 -8.45 12.05 12.14
C PRO A 89 -7.94 13.33 12.81
N ALA A 90 -6.61 13.53 12.84
CA ALA A 90 -6.00 14.73 13.38
C ALA A 90 -6.31 15.97 12.52
N VAL A 91 -6.34 15.81 11.20
CA VAL A 91 -6.73 16.88 10.27
C VAL A 91 -8.21 17.25 10.49
N ILE A 92 -9.10 16.26 10.60
CA ILE A 92 -10.53 16.50 10.80
C ILE A 92 -10.79 17.23 12.13
N ALA A 93 -10.10 16.86 13.20
CA ALA A 93 -10.23 17.54 14.50
C ALA A 93 -9.65 18.96 14.53
N SER A 94 -8.82 19.33 13.54
CA SER A 94 -8.36 20.71 13.39
C SER A 94 -9.43 21.60 12.73
N ILE A 95 -10.34 21.01 11.97
CA ILE A 95 -11.47 21.69 11.32
C ILE A 95 -12.66 21.79 12.30
N ASP A 96 -12.95 20.73 13.06
CA ASP A 96 -14.04 20.70 14.04
C ASP A 96 -13.60 20.06 15.38
N ALA A 97 -13.63 20.89 16.43
CA ALA A 97 -13.18 20.50 17.77
C ALA A 97 -14.08 19.46 18.46
N THR A 98 -15.30 19.25 17.98
CA THR A 98 -16.24 18.23 18.49
C THR A 98 -15.66 16.82 18.34
N TYR A 99 -14.78 16.62 17.35
CA TYR A 99 -14.18 15.32 17.07
C TYR A 99 -12.90 15.02 17.85
N LYS A 100 -12.37 15.98 18.63
CA LYS A 100 -11.17 15.80 19.46
C LYS A 100 -11.15 14.52 20.32
N PRO A 101 -12.22 14.13 21.05
CA PRO A 101 -12.17 12.94 21.88
C PRO A 101 -12.10 11.63 21.07
N PHE A 102 -12.52 11.64 19.80
CA PHE A 102 -12.53 10.45 18.95
C PHE A 102 -11.24 10.24 18.16
N VAL A 103 -10.37 11.26 18.07
CA VAL A 103 -9.12 11.21 17.29
C VAL A 103 -8.24 10.05 17.71
N GLN A 104 -8.04 9.88 19.03
CA GLN A 104 -7.10 8.87 19.52
C GLN A 104 -7.58 7.44 19.21
N THR A 105 -8.86 7.17 19.40
CA THR A 105 -9.47 5.87 19.08
C THR A 105 -9.46 5.62 17.57
N ALA A 106 -9.87 6.60 16.76
CA ALA A 106 -9.91 6.45 15.29
C ALA A 106 -8.51 6.24 14.68
N THR A 107 -7.51 6.98 15.17
CA THR A 107 -6.11 6.83 14.73
C THR A 107 -5.60 5.42 15.06
N ALA A 108 -5.92 4.90 16.24
CA ALA A 108 -5.54 3.57 16.67
C ALA A 108 -6.17 2.45 15.81
N GLU A 109 -7.45 2.59 15.48
CA GLU A 109 -8.19 1.66 14.61
C GLU A 109 -7.63 1.65 13.19
N ILE A 110 -7.38 2.83 12.61
CA ILE A 110 -6.80 2.96 11.27
C ILE A 110 -5.37 2.39 11.25
N ALA A 111 -4.55 2.67 12.26
CA ALA A 111 -3.19 2.14 12.36
C ALA A 111 -3.19 0.61 12.44
N SER A 112 -4.06 0.03 13.26
CA SER A 112 -4.26 -1.42 13.35
C SER A 112 -4.68 -2.01 11.99
N ALA A 113 -5.59 -1.34 11.28
CA ALA A 113 -6.02 -1.77 9.95
C ALA A 113 -4.90 -1.71 8.90
N VAL A 114 -4.04 -0.68 8.92
CA VAL A 114 -2.88 -0.57 8.03
C VAL A 114 -1.90 -1.71 8.28
N VAL A 115 -1.58 -2.03 9.54
CA VAL A 115 -0.67 -3.14 9.89
C VAL A 115 -1.25 -4.49 9.44
N LEU A 116 -2.53 -4.73 9.72
CA LEU A 116 -3.19 -5.97 9.31
C LEU A 116 -3.23 -6.10 7.78
N THR A 117 -3.59 -5.04 7.06
CA THR A 117 -3.60 -5.08 5.58
C THR A 117 -2.20 -5.24 4.99
N ALA A 118 -1.17 -4.61 5.57
CA ALA A 118 0.22 -4.81 5.15
C ALA A 118 0.69 -6.26 5.28
N ILE A 119 0.13 -7.01 6.24
CA ILE A 119 0.39 -8.45 6.40
C ILE A 119 -0.48 -9.27 5.44
N PHE A 120 -1.80 -9.03 5.37
CA PHE A 120 -2.71 -9.88 4.59
C PHE A 120 -2.61 -9.69 3.07
N VAL A 121 -2.42 -8.45 2.60
CA VAL A 121 -2.38 -8.12 1.17
C VAL A 121 -1.29 -8.86 0.39
N PRO A 122 -0.03 -9.01 0.85
CA PRO A 122 0.96 -9.78 0.12
C PRO A 122 0.58 -11.26 -0.01
N PHE A 123 -0.04 -11.87 1.01
CA PHE A 123 -0.55 -13.25 0.92
C PHE A 123 -1.70 -13.37 -0.10
N ILE A 124 -2.67 -12.44 -0.05
CA ILE A 124 -3.79 -12.41 -0.99
C ILE A 124 -3.27 -12.22 -2.41
N THR A 125 -2.35 -11.28 -2.61
CA THR A 125 -1.72 -10.99 -3.91
C THR A 125 -0.97 -12.20 -4.44
N ALA A 126 -0.17 -12.87 -3.60
CA ALA A 126 0.52 -14.10 -3.98
C ALA A 126 -0.45 -15.23 -4.36
N PHE A 127 -1.56 -15.38 -3.62
CA PHE A 127 -2.60 -16.37 -3.94
C PHE A 127 -3.29 -16.06 -5.27
N VAL A 128 -3.67 -14.81 -5.51
CA VAL A 128 -4.30 -14.35 -6.76
C VAL A 128 -3.34 -14.53 -7.94
N ALA A 129 -2.07 -14.19 -7.78
CA ALA A 129 -1.02 -14.39 -8.78
C ALA A 129 -0.84 -15.88 -9.12
N ARG A 130 -0.89 -16.77 -8.13
CA ARG A 130 -0.81 -18.23 -8.36
C ARG A 130 -2.05 -18.81 -9.04
N LYS A 131 -3.24 -18.25 -8.77
CA LYS A 131 -4.53 -18.81 -9.25
C LYS A 131 -4.94 -18.30 -10.63
N PHE A 132 -4.73 -17.01 -10.92
CA PHE A 132 -5.14 -16.38 -12.17
C PHE A 132 -4.00 -16.23 -13.20
N GLY A 133 -2.79 -16.65 -12.83
CA GLY A 133 -1.58 -16.45 -13.60
C GLY A 133 -0.94 -15.10 -13.26
N SER A 134 0.33 -15.15 -12.87
CA SER A 134 1.20 -13.98 -12.93
C SER A 134 1.70 -13.87 -14.37
N GLY A 135 2.06 -12.68 -14.83
CA GLY A 135 2.82 -12.50 -16.07
C GLY A 135 4.24 -13.09 -16.01
N ARG A 136 4.45 -14.15 -15.24
CA ARG A 136 5.72 -14.86 -15.17
C ARG A 136 5.79 -15.82 -16.35
N ASN A 137 6.24 -15.29 -17.48
CA ASN A 137 7.03 -16.06 -18.42
C ASN A 137 8.40 -16.26 -17.77
N ASP A 138 8.89 -17.49 -17.78
CA ASP A 138 10.07 -17.98 -17.05
C ASP A 138 11.40 -17.52 -17.70
N GLY A 139 11.50 -16.24 -18.04
CA GLY A 139 12.67 -15.65 -18.70
C GLY A 139 12.61 -14.13 -18.87
N GLU A 140 11.56 -13.44 -18.40
CA GLU A 140 11.63 -11.99 -18.24
C GLU A 140 12.03 -11.65 -16.82
N HIS A 141 13.22 -11.08 -16.75
CA HIS A 141 13.70 -10.27 -15.67
C HIS A 141 12.58 -9.32 -15.22
N LEU A 142 11.92 -9.66 -14.10
CA LEU A 142 11.13 -8.66 -13.39
C LEU A 142 12.08 -7.49 -13.20
N PRO A 143 11.67 -6.23 -13.36
CA PRO A 143 12.36 -5.16 -12.68
C PRO A 143 12.21 -5.42 -11.17
N THR A 144 12.99 -6.36 -10.64
CA THR A 144 13.63 -6.23 -9.35
C THR A 144 14.14 -4.82 -9.41
N ILE A 145 13.59 -3.95 -8.58
CA ILE A 145 13.93 -2.52 -8.56
C ILE A 145 15.43 -2.32 -8.20
N ALA A 146 16.20 -3.42 -8.02
CA ALA A 146 17.64 -3.48 -7.92
C ALA A 146 18.41 -3.92 -9.19
N GLU A 147 17.78 -4.52 -10.22
CA GLU A 147 18.49 -5.18 -11.33
C GLU A 147 18.30 -4.44 -12.67
N ASP A 148 17.37 -3.48 -12.76
CA ASP A 148 17.39 -2.45 -13.82
C ASP A 148 18.56 -1.44 -13.65
N ALA A 149 19.16 -1.40 -12.46
CA ALA A 149 20.34 -0.57 -12.17
C ALA A 149 21.65 -1.22 -12.65
N GLU A 150 21.69 -2.53 -12.88
CA GLU A 150 22.90 -3.24 -13.30
C GLU A 150 22.96 -3.51 -14.81
N VAL A 151 21.80 -3.57 -15.49
CA VAL A 151 21.68 -3.76 -16.95
C VAL A 151 21.85 -2.44 -17.74
N THR A 152 22.16 -1.34 -17.05
CA THR A 152 22.49 -0.06 -17.69
C THR A 152 23.88 0.43 -17.27
N ARG A 153 24.87 -0.48 -17.33
CA ARG A 153 26.31 -0.11 -17.41
C ARG A 153 26.54 1.16 -18.23
#